data_AF-A0A401NR13-F1
#
_entry.id   AF-A0A401NR13-F1
#
_cell.length_a   1.000
_cell.length_b   1.000
_cell.length_c   1.000
_cell.angle_alpha   90.00
_cell.angle_beta   90.00
_cell.angle_gamma   90.00
#
_symmetry.space_group_name_H-M   'P 1'
#
loop_
_entity.id
_entity.type
_entity.pdbx_description
1 polymer ?
#
loop_
_entity_poly.entity_id
_entity_poly.type
_entity_poly.pdbx_seq_one_letter_code
_entity_poly.pdbx_strand_id
1 'polypeptide(L)'
;RKCEPITMTVPRKSDLFQDDLYPDTQGPDAALDAEEWMSGKNADPILISLRDGYIPPKNRELKFAKKNMLDNKPPLGPRRSYSTCESNFSRVTMEELMDEIKSLKVIVQSQERRITELENKLSKFTNGTA
;
A
#
# COMPACT_ATOMS: atom_id res chain seq x y z
N ARG A 1 9.99 36.82 0.15
CA ARG A 1 10.03 36.26 -1.23
C ARG A 1 8.67 36.54 -1.86
N LYS A 2 8.61 37.06 -3.09
CA LYS A 2 7.35 37.25 -3.83
C LYS A 2 7.15 36.05 -4.77
N CYS A 3 5.92 35.58 -4.92
CA CYS A 3 5.58 34.55 -5.90
C CYS A 3 5.03 35.25 -7.15
N GLU A 4 5.69 35.08 -8.29
CA GLU A 4 5.27 35.61 -9.59
C GLU A 4 4.89 34.43 -10.48
N PRO A 5 3.65 34.37 -11.02
CA PRO A 5 3.22 33.27 -11.87
C PRO A 5 3.85 33.36 -13.26
N ILE A 6 4.30 32.22 -13.79
CA ILE A 6 4.77 32.08 -15.17
C ILE A 6 3.71 31.34 -15.96
N THR A 7 3.19 31.96 -17.01
CA THR A 7 2.17 31.34 -17.87
C THR A 7 2.82 30.57 -19.01
N MET A 8 2.28 29.40 -19.34
CA MET A 8 2.65 28.61 -20.51
C MET A 8 1.45 28.57 -21.45
N THR A 9 1.62 28.99 -22.70
CA THR A 9 0.53 29.03 -23.68
C THR A 9 0.96 28.35 -24.97
N VAL A 10 0.07 27.54 -25.54
CA VAL A 10 0.26 26.95 -26.87
C VAL A 10 -0.23 27.98 -27.92
N PRO A 11 0.60 28.40 -28.89
CA PRO A 11 0.16 29.35 -29.91
C PRO A 11 -0.99 28.78 -30.75
N ARG A 12 -2.13 29.49 -30.80
CA ARG A 12 -3.34 29.10 -31.54
C ARG A 12 -3.95 30.32 -32.24
N LYS A 13 -4.74 30.04 -33.29
CA LYS A 13 -5.42 31.09 -34.08
C LYS A 13 -6.81 31.46 -33.53
N SER A 14 -7.46 30.56 -32.79
CA SER A 14 -8.82 30.75 -32.26
C SER A 14 -8.77 30.93 -30.74
N ASP A 15 -9.61 31.84 -30.24
CA ASP A 15 -9.83 32.05 -28.81
C ASP A 15 -10.93 31.14 -28.23
N LEU A 16 -11.50 30.23 -29.05
CA LEU A 16 -12.46 29.23 -28.59
C LEU A 16 -11.76 28.14 -27.76
N PHE A 17 -12.52 27.43 -26.93
CA PHE A 17 -12.06 26.23 -26.24
C PHE A 17 -11.40 25.23 -27.22
N GLN A 18 -10.23 24.71 -26.84
CA GLN A 18 -9.40 23.83 -27.66
C GLN A 18 -9.49 22.40 -27.10
N ASP A 19 -10.40 21.57 -27.64
CA ASP A 19 -10.65 20.21 -27.14
C ASP A 19 -9.41 19.31 -27.15
N ASP A 20 -8.49 19.56 -28.09
CA ASP A 20 -7.26 18.79 -28.23
C ASP A 20 -6.18 19.16 -27.20
N LEU A 21 -6.25 20.35 -26.61
CA LEU A 21 -5.38 20.77 -25.50
C LEU A 21 -5.94 20.40 -24.13
N TYR A 22 -7.25 20.24 -24.03
CA TYR A 22 -7.96 20.02 -22.77
C TYR A 22 -8.82 18.74 -22.87
N PRO A 23 -8.20 17.55 -22.91
CA PRO A 23 -8.93 16.29 -22.77
C PRO A 23 -9.61 16.24 -21.40
N ASP A 24 -10.51 15.27 -21.20
CA ASP A 24 -11.16 15.10 -19.90
C ASP A 24 -10.11 14.87 -18.79
N THR A 25 -10.21 15.66 -17.72
CA THR A 25 -9.20 15.74 -16.65
C THR A 25 -9.77 15.25 -15.33
N GLN A 26 -8.92 14.93 -14.37
CA GLN A 26 -9.36 14.50 -13.04
C GLN A 26 -10.15 15.63 -12.35
N GLY A 27 -11.37 15.33 -11.95
CA GLY A 27 -12.24 16.24 -11.22
C GLY A 27 -11.90 16.34 -9.73
N PRO A 28 -12.61 17.22 -9.00
CA PRO A 28 -12.42 17.41 -7.56
C PRO A 28 -12.96 16.25 -6.71
N ASP A 29 -13.81 15.41 -7.29
CA ASP A 29 -14.47 14.31 -6.59
C ASP A 29 -13.57 13.05 -6.57
N ALA A 30 -13.46 12.45 -5.39
CA ALA A 30 -12.71 11.21 -5.21
C ALA A 30 -13.50 10.02 -5.78
N ALA A 31 -12.81 9.13 -6.51
CA ALA A 31 -13.42 7.93 -7.07
C ALA A 31 -13.74 6.85 -6.02
N LEU A 32 -13.03 6.86 -4.89
CA LEU A 32 -13.19 5.90 -3.80
C LEU A 32 -13.18 6.62 -2.45
N ASP A 33 -13.94 6.07 -1.51
CA ASP A 33 -13.80 6.41 -0.10
C ASP A 33 -12.55 5.77 0.52
N ALA A 34 -12.12 6.29 1.67
CA ALA A 34 -10.89 5.84 2.33
C ALA A 34 -10.95 4.35 2.71
N GLU A 35 -12.09 3.88 3.22
CA GLU A 35 -12.30 2.48 3.61
C GLU A 35 -12.25 1.54 2.41
N GLU A 36 -12.74 1.99 1.27
CA GLU A 36 -12.76 1.22 0.03
C GLU A 36 -11.37 1.04 -0.54
N TRP A 37 -10.59 2.12 -0.60
CA TRP A 37 -9.19 2.07 -1.00
C TRP A 37 -8.35 1.21 -0.02
N MET A 38 -8.56 1.38 1.30
CA MET A 38 -7.91 0.56 2.33
C MET A 38 -8.28 -0.93 2.23
N SER A 39 -9.45 -1.26 1.68
CA SER A 39 -9.87 -2.64 1.42
C SER A 39 -9.24 -3.23 0.15
N GLY A 40 -8.36 -2.48 -0.52
CA GLY A 40 -7.65 -2.92 -1.72
C GLY A 40 -8.40 -2.67 -3.03
N LYS A 41 -9.51 -1.91 -3.01
CA LYS A 41 -10.19 -1.51 -4.25
C LYS A 41 -9.36 -0.44 -4.97
N ASN A 42 -9.38 -0.51 -6.31
CA ASN A 42 -8.80 0.49 -7.19
C ASN A 42 -9.89 0.99 -8.15
N ALA A 43 -9.91 2.30 -8.40
CA ALA A 43 -10.79 2.92 -9.37
C ALA A 43 -10.08 4.07 -10.06
N ASP A 44 -10.42 4.31 -11.33
CA ASP A 44 -9.91 5.44 -12.08
C ASP A 44 -10.51 6.76 -11.56
N PRO A 45 -9.80 7.88 -11.70
CA PRO A 45 -10.31 9.19 -11.30
C PRO A 45 -11.62 9.53 -12.02
N ILE A 46 -12.49 10.25 -11.32
CA ILE A 46 -13.71 10.79 -11.94
C ILE A 46 -13.28 11.90 -12.89
N LEU A 47 -13.44 11.68 -14.19
CA LEU A 47 -13.05 12.65 -15.20
C LEU A 47 -14.14 13.72 -15.42
N ILE A 48 -13.71 14.95 -15.67
CA ILE A 48 -14.56 16.10 -16.00
C ILE A 48 -14.02 16.83 -17.24
N SER A 49 -14.94 17.37 -18.03
CA SER A 49 -14.59 18.26 -19.14
C SER A 49 -14.43 19.69 -18.66
N LEU A 50 -13.39 20.39 -19.11
CA LEU A 50 -13.19 21.81 -18.81
C LEU A 50 -13.98 22.73 -19.73
N ARG A 51 -14.69 22.19 -20.73
CA ARG A 51 -15.49 22.97 -21.68
C ARG A 51 -16.57 23.80 -20.99
N ASP A 52 -17.22 23.22 -19.98
CA ASP A 52 -18.31 23.86 -19.23
C ASP A 52 -17.80 24.87 -18.18
N GLY A 53 -16.49 25.10 -18.13
CA GLY A 53 -15.84 26.01 -17.20
C GLY A 53 -15.75 25.45 -15.78
N TYR A 54 -15.57 26.36 -14.82
CA TYR A 54 -15.43 25.98 -13.41
C TYR A 54 -16.76 25.53 -12.82
N ILE A 55 -16.85 24.26 -12.44
CA ILE A 55 -17.96 23.70 -11.67
C ILE A 55 -17.53 23.68 -10.19
N PRO A 56 -18.14 24.50 -9.32
CA PRO A 56 -17.82 24.48 -7.90
C PRO A 56 -18.09 23.10 -7.31
N PRO A 57 -17.18 22.56 -6.47
CA PRO A 57 -17.45 21.32 -5.78
C PRO A 57 -18.71 21.49 -4.91
N LYS A 58 -19.65 20.54 -5.02
CA LYS A 58 -20.82 20.51 -4.13
C LYS A 58 -20.30 20.37 -2.71
N ASN A 59 -20.77 21.24 -1.78
CA ASN A 59 -20.31 21.29 -0.39
C ASN A 59 -20.09 19.88 0.20
N ARG A 60 -18.83 19.45 0.24
CA ARG A 60 -18.44 18.20 0.86
C ARG A 60 -18.32 18.47 2.35
N GLU A 61 -19.42 18.34 3.07
CA GLU A 61 -19.37 18.28 4.52
C GLU A 61 -18.36 17.20 4.90
N LEU A 62 -17.20 17.62 5.41
CA LEU A 62 -16.17 16.71 5.86
C LEU A 62 -16.67 16.06 7.14
N LYS A 63 -17.40 14.95 6.99
CA LYS A 63 -17.90 14.16 8.10
C LYS A 63 -16.72 13.42 8.70
N PHE A 64 -16.05 14.06 9.66
CA PHE A 64 -15.10 13.39 10.51
C PHE A 64 -15.86 12.31 11.29
N ALA A 65 -15.66 11.05 10.94
CA ALA A 65 -16.07 9.95 11.79
C ALA A 65 -15.27 10.07 13.09
N LYS A 66 -15.85 10.66 14.14
CA LYS A 66 -15.32 10.67 15.51
C LYS A 66 -15.37 9.26 16.13
N LYS A 67 -14.99 8.23 15.38
CA LYS A 67 -14.73 6.92 15.93
C LYS A 67 -13.36 7.04 16.56
N ASN A 68 -13.35 7.33 17.86
CA ASN A 68 -12.14 7.41 18.64
C ASN A 68 -11.59 5.97 18.76
N MET A 69 -10.67 5.61 17.85
CA MET A 69 -10.10 4.25 17.76
C MET A 69 -9.30 3.85 19.02
N LEU A 70 -9.14 4.76 19.98
CA LEU A 70 -8.40 4.57 21.23
C LEU A 70 -9.26 4.09 22.41
N ASP A 71 -10.60 4.16 22.33
CA ASP A 71 -11.48 3.93 23.48
C ASP A 71 -11.60 2.45 23.92
N ASN A 72 -11.00 1.51 23.17
CA ASN A 72 -11.00 0.08 23.51
C ASN A 72 -9.72 -0.39 24.25
N LYS A 73 -8.92 0.51 24.84
CA LYS A 73 -7.71 0.10 25.59
C LYS A 73 -8.06 -0.25 27.06
N PRO A 74 -7.90 -1.50 27.53
CA PRO A 74 -7.93 -1.80 28.96
C PRO A 74 -6.79 -1.04 29.68
N PRO A 75 -6.93 -0.72 30.98
CA PRO A 75 -6.00 0.17 31.68
C PRO A 75 -4.57 -0.36 31.62
N LEU A 76 -3.66 0.48 31.10
CA LEU A 76 -2.25 0.16 30.92
C LEU A 76 -1.51 0.21 32.26
N GLY A 77 -0.99 -0.93 32.72
CA GLY A 77 0.10 -1.00 33.68
C GLY A 77 1.41 -0.38 33.14
N PRO A 78 2.53 -0.45 33.90
CA PRO A 78 3.75 0.32 33.60
C PRO A 78 4.28 0.05 32.18
N ARG A 79 4.25 1.10 31.34
CA ARG A 79 4.60 1.07 29.90
C ARG A 79 6.07 0.70 29.69
N ARG A 80 6.30 -0.32 28.85
CA ARG A 80 7.51 -0.46 28.03
C ARG A 80 7.12 -0.02 26.62
N SER A 81 7.71 1.05 26.11
CA SER A 81 7.38 1.63 24.81
C SER A 81 7.79 0.69 23.67
N TYR A 82 6.83 0.18 22.91
CA TYR A 82 7.03 -0.25 21.53
C TYR A 82 6.04 0.53 20.66
N SER A 83 6.57 1.16 19.61
CA SER A 83 5.80 1.81 18.56
C SER A 83 5.29 0.73 17.63
N THR A 84 3.98 0.63 17.46
CA THR A 84 3.33 -0.15 16.40
C THR A 84 2.63 0.82 15.48
N CYS A 85 3.15 1.01 14.28
CA CYS A 85 2.39 1.55 13.17
C CYS A 85 1.43 0.45 12.69
N GLU A 86 0.13 0.70 12.82
CA GLU A 86 -0.93 -0.13 12.26
C GLU A 86 -0.99 0.12 10.76
N SER A 87 -0.20 -0.67 10.01
CA SER A 87 -0.43 -0.88 8.59
C SER A 87 -1.31 -2.12 8.47
N ASN A 88 -2.40 -2.01 7.71
CA ASN A 88 -3.30 -3.11 7.33
C ASN A 88 -2.63 -4.14 6.40
N PHE A 89 -1.39 -4.51 6.69
CA PHE A 89 -0.63 -5.53 5.99
C PHE A 89 -0.72 -6.81 6.81
N SER A 90 -1.49 -7.77 6.28
CA SER A 90 -1.61 -9.16 6.74
C SER A 90 -1.89 -9.38 8.24
N ARG A 91 -3.10 -9.84 8.53
CA ARG A 91 -3.49 -10.38 9.84
C ARG A 91 -2.80 -11.72 10.16
N VAL A 92 -1.50 -11.85 9.93
CA VAL A 92 -0.72 -12.94 10.52
C VAL A 92 -0.37 -12.47 11.92
N THR A 93 -0.89 -13.18 12.91
CA THR A 93 -0.60 -12.83 14.30
C THR A 93 0.89 -13.06 14.57
N MET A 94 1.49 -12.29 15.47
CA MET A 94 2.88 -12.51 15.85
C MET A 94 3.11 -13.95 16.35
N GLU A 95 2.10 -14.55 16.99
CA GLU A 95 2.16 -15.95 17.42
C GLU A 95 2.27 -16.91 16.23
N GLU A 96 1.46 -16.69 15.19
CA GLU A 96 1.47 -17.50 13.97
C GLU A 96 2.82 -17.38 13.21
N LEU A 97 3.41 -16.19 13.16
CA LEU A 97 4.78 -16.01 12.66
C LEU A 97 5.82 -16.75 13.50
N MET A 98 5.68 -16.73 14.82
CA MET A 98 6.58 -17.45 15.72
C MET A 98 6.46 -18.96 15.54
N ASP A 99 5.25 -19.48 15.33
CA ASP A 99 5.01 -20.89 15.04
C ASP A 99 5.53 -21.30 13.66
N GLU A 100 5.38 -20.45 12.65
CA GLU A 100 5.98 -20.67 11.34
C GLU A 100 7.51 -20.69 11.42
N ILE A 101 8.12 -19.75 12.16
CA ILE A 101 9.57 -19.75 12.40
C ILE A 101 10.03 -21.04 13.11
N LYS A 102 9.28 -21.52 14.11
CA LYS A 102 9.59 -22.79 14.79
C LYS A 102 9.50 -23.97 13.81
N SER A 103 8.44 -24.03 13.00
CA SER A 103 8.23 -25.08 12.00
C SER A 103 9.35 -25.09 10.95
N LEU A 104 9.68 -23.93 10.39
CA LEU A 104 10.77 -23.77 9.41
C LEU A 104 12.11 -24.21 9.99
N LYS A 105 12.42 -23.87 11.26
CA LYS A 105 13.64 -24.34 11.92
C LYS A 105 13.73 -25.86 12.01
N VAL A 106 12.61 -26.53 12.33
CA VAL A 106 12.57 -28.01 12.37
C VAL A 106 12.79 -28.60 10.98
N ILE A 107 12.21 -27.99 9.95
CA ILE A 107 12.39 -28.43 8.55
C ILE A 107 13.85 -28.26 8.13
N VAL A 108 14.46 -27.10 8.36
CA VAL A 108 15.87 -26.85 8.03
C VAL A 108 16.77 -27.87 8.73
N GLN A 109 16.58 -28.10 10.03
CA GLN A 109 17.39 -29.07 10.78
C GLN A 109 17.22 -30.52 10.26
N SER A 110 16.02 -30.87 9.79
CA SER A 110 15.76 -32.16 9.16
C SER A 110 16.48 -32.29 7.81
N GLN A 111 16.43 -31.22 7.01
CA GLN A 111 17.11 -31.16 5.71
C GLN A 111 18.63 -31.24 5.87
N GLU A 112 19.22 -30.52 6.82
CA GLU A 112 20.66 -30.56 7.12
C GLU A 112 21.14 -31.98 7.47
N ARG A 113 20.39 -32.70 8.31
CA ARG A 113 20.67 -34.11 8.62
C ARG A 113 20.61 -34.99 7.38
N ARG A 114 19.56 -34.84 6.57
CA ARG A 114 19.40 -35.61 5.33
C ARG A 114 20.53 -35.33 4.34
N ILE A 115 20.93 -34.07 4.18
CA ILE A 115 22.06 -33.68 3.33
C ILE A 115 23.33 -34.38 3.82
N THR A 116 23.61 -34.30 5.12
CA THR A 116 24.79 -34.95 5.73
C THR A 116 24.80 -36.47 5.48
N GLU A 117 23.65 -37.14 5.62
CA GLU A 117 23.53 -38.57 5.32
C GLU A 117 23.75 -38.91 3.84
N LEU A 118 23.22 -38.09 2.94
CA LEU A 118 23.39 -38.27 1.49
C LEU A 118 24.84 -38.03 1.07
N GLU A 119 25.48 -37.00 1.60
CA GLU A 119 26.92 -36.72 1.38
C GLU A 119 27.79 -37.87 1.89
N ASN A 120 27.49 -38.41 3.08
CA ASN A 120 28.17 -39.58 3.63
C ASN A 120 27.93 -40.87 2.83
N LYS A 121 26.78 -41.01 2.17
CA LYS A 121 26.52 -42.12 1.25
C LYS A 121 27.29 -41.93 -0.04
N LEU A 122 27.26 -40.74 -0.61
CA LEU A 122 27.95 -40.42 -1.86
C LEU A 122 29.47 -40.60 -1.71
N SER A 123 30.05 -40.16 -0.59
CA SER A 123 31.48 -40.33 -0.31
C SER A 123 31.94 -41.79 -0.32
N LYS A 124 31.08 -42.73 0.08
CA LYS A 124 31.36 -44.19 0.01
C LYS A 124 31.42 -44.71 -1.43
N PHE A 125 30.66 -44.10 -2.35
CA PHE A 125 30.65 -44.49 -3.75
C PHE A 125 31.72 -43.75 -4.57
N THR A 126 32.08 -42.52 -4.22
CA THR A 126 33.14 -41.76 -4.91
C THR A 126 34.55 -42.19 -4.54
N ASN A 127 34.74 -42.83 -3.37
CA ASN A 127 36.02 -43.44 -2.98
C ASN A 127 36.32 -44.77 -3.72
N GLY A 128 35.48 -45.18 -4.67
CA GLY A 128 35.60 -46.41 -5.45
C GLY A 128 35.80 -46.22 -6.96
N THR A 129 35.98 -44.99 -7.45
CA THR A 129 36.36 -44.71 -8.86
C THR A 129 37.74 -44.07 -8.89
N ALA A 130 38.75 -44.94 -8.91
CA ALA A 130 40.08 -44.70 -9.46
C ALA A 130 40.29 -45.72 -10.59
#